data_AF-A0A085MM27-F1
#
_entry.id   AF-A0A085MM27-F1
#
_cell.length_a   1.000
_cell.length_b   1.000
_cell.length_c   1.000
_cell.angle_alpha   90.00
_cell.angle_beta   90.00
_cell.angle_gamma   90.00
#
_symmetry.space_group_name_H-M   'P 1'
#
loop_
_entity.id
_entity.type
_entity.pdbx_description
1 polymer ?
#
loop_
_entity_poly.entity_id
_entity_poly.type
_entity_poly.pdbx_seq_one_letter_code
_entity_poly.pdbx_strand_id
1 'polypeptide(L)'
;MDGKLRRAILLYEFKSQRSVREAVSNINAAFGPGTFSKSTARHWFKKFASGCESLEDSPRTGRPSSFDNQALKEPVESDST
;
A
#
# COMPACT_ATOMS: atom_id res chain seq x y z
N MET A 1 12.35 0.61 9.41
CA MET A 1 11.36 1.68 9.64
C MET A 1 9.96 1.16 9.33
N ASP A 2 9.06 1.28 10.31
CA ASP A 2 7.64 0.93 10.20
C ASP A 2 6.94 1.69 9.04
N GLY A 3 5.92 1.07 8.42
CA GLY A 3 5.23 1.60 7.25
C GLY A 3 4.41 2.86 7.56
N LYS A 4 3.80 2.93 8.74
CA LYS A 4 3.04 4.10 9.20
C LYS A 4 3.98 5.27 9.51
N LEU A 5 5.11 4.99 10.17
CA LEU A 5 6.15 6.01 10.44
C LEU A 5 6.70 6.60 9.14
N ARG A 6 6.97 5.77 8.13
CA ARG A 6 7.37 6.22 6.79
C ARG A 6 6.39 7.24 6.21
N ARG A 7 5.10 6.92 6.23
CA ARG A 7 4.05 7.79 5.68
C ARG A 7 3.90 9.07 6.48
N ALA A 8 4.03 9.00 7.81
CA ALA A 8 3.96 10.17 8.69
C ALA A 8 5.05 11.19 8.35
N ILE A 9 6.28 10.72 8.11
CA ILE A 9 7.41 11.58 7.72
C ILE A 9 7.14 12.23 6.35
N LEU A 10 6.64 11.47 5.37
CA LEU A 10 6.27 12.04 4.07
C LEU A 10 5.14 13.07 4.17
N LEU A 11 4.15 12.85 5.04
CA LEU A 11 3.07 13.81 5.28
C LEU A 11 3.62 15.10 5.91
N TYR A 12 4.56 14.99 6.84
CA TYR A 12 5.25 16.14 7.43
C TYR A 12 6.02 16.95 6.38
N GLU A 13 6.81 16.30 5.52
CA GLU A 13 7.53 16.98 4.43
C GLU A 13 6.56 17.65 3.44
N PHE A 14 5.44 17.00 3.12
CA PHE A 14 4.39 17.56 2.27
C PHE A 14 3.73 18.80 2.90
N LYS A 15 3.35 18.74 4.18
CA LYS A 15 2.79 19.88 4.91
C LYS A 15 3.79 21.04 5.05
N SER A 16 5.09 20.71 5.06
CA SER A 16 6.19 21.68 5.02
C SER A 16 6.43 22.30 3.63
N GLN A 17 5.55 22.03 2.65
CA GLN A 17 5.61 22.55 1.28
C GLN A 17 6.91 22.22 0.53
N ARG A 18 7.62 21.15 0.94
CA ARG A 18 8.83 20.71 0.27
C ARG A 18 8.49 19.93 -0.98
N SER A 19 9.36 19.98 -1.97
CA SER A 19 9.21 19.15 -3.16
C SER A 19 9.49 17.67 -2.85
N VAL A 20 9.00 16.76 -3.72
CA VAL A 20 9.30 15.32 -3.61
C VAL A 20 10.81 15.06 -3.62
N ARG A 21 11.58 15.85 -4.38
CA ARG A 21 13.04 15.70 -4.46
C ARG A 21 13.70 16.05 -3.13
N GLU A 22 13.31 17.18 -2.54
CA GLU A 22 13.82 17.62 -1.24
C GLU A 22 13.43 16.65 -0.14
N ALA A 23 12.16 16.24 -0.09
CA ALA A 23 11.68 15.26 0.90
C ALA A 23 12.50 13.97 0.87
N VAL A 24 12.72 13.38 -0.31
CA VAL A 24 13.54 12.16 -0.46
C VAL A 24 14.98 12.39 -0.04
N SER A 25 15.57 13.55 -0.41
CA SER A 25 16.93 13.92 -0.02
C SER A 25 17.06 14.06 1.50
N ASN A 26 16.14 14.79 2.13
CA ASN A 26 16.13 15.05 3.57
C ASN A 26 15.95 13.75 4.35
N ILE A 27 15.01 12.90 3.93
CA ILE A 27 14.75 11.63 4.61
C ILE A 27 15.93 10.67 4.45
N ASN A 28 16.49 10.55 3.24
CA ASN A 28 17.65 9.67 3.03
C ASN A 28 18.91 10.19 3.74
N ALA A 29 19.06 11.50 3.91
CA ALA A 29 20.15 12.07 4.71
C ALA A 29 19.98 11.77 6.21
N ALA A 30 18.76 11.82 6.74
CA ALA A 30 18.47 11.61 8.16
C ALA A 30 18.44 10.12 8.56
N PHE A 31 17.87 9.25 7.71
CA PHE A 31 17.60 7.85 8.05
C PHE A 31 18.47 6.85 7.28
N GLY A 32 19.31 7.34 6.37
CA GLY A 32 20.22 6.54 5.56
C GLY A 32 19.77 6.40 4.09
N PRO A 33 20.73 6.16 3.18
CA PRO A 33 20.47 6.08 1.75
C PRO A 33 19.49 4.95 1.43
N GLY A 34 18.56 5.20 0.51
CA GLY A 34 17.58 4.21 0.09
C GLY A 34 16.38 4.01 1.03
N THR A 35 16.25 4.82 2.09
CA THR A 35 15.08 4.78 2.98
C THR A 35 13.77 5.03 2.21
N PHE A 36 13.80 5.99 1.27
CA PHE A 36 12.72 6.22 0.31
C PHE A 36 13.20 6.23 -1.13
N SER A 37 12.39 5.59 -1.99
CA SER A 37 12.47 5.79 -3.43
C SER A 37 11.69 7.04 -3.85
N LYS A 38 12.14 7.69 -4.92
CA LYS A 38 11.43 8.83 -5.54
C LYS A 38 10.01 8.46 -5.97
N SER A 39 9.81 7.22 -6.43
CA SER A 39 8.51 6.71 -6.87
C SER A 39 7.52 6.60 -5.71
N THR A 40 7.97 6.06 -4.58
CA THR A 40 7.16 5.94 -3.35
C THR A 40 6.76 7.32 -2.82
N ALA A 41 7.72 8.24 -2.71
CA ALA A 41 7.43 9.60 -2.25
C ALA A 41 6.44 10.33 -3.16
N ARG A 42 6.59 10.21 -4.49
CA ARG A 42 5.66 10.81 -5.46
C ARG A 42 4.24 10.27 -5.33
N HIS A 43 4.09 8.94 -5.17
CA HIS A 43 2.78 8.32 -5.00
C HIS A 43 2.04 8.89 -3.78
N TRP A 44 2.73 8.97 -2.64
CA TRP A 44 2.14 9.50 -1.40
C TRP A 44 1.87 11.00 -1.48
N PHE A 45 2.75 11.79 -2.08
CA PHE A 45 2.51 13.21 -2.31
C PHE A 45 1.25 13.46 -3.15
N LYS A 46 1.02 12.65 -4.19
CA LYS A 46 -0.21 12.72 -4.99
C LYS A 46 -1.45 12.38 -4.14
N LYS A 47 -1.35 11.39 -3.26
CA LYS A 47 -2.42 10.98 -2.35
C LYS A 47 -2.72 12.04 -1.28
N PHE A 48 -1.70 12.71 -0.74
CA PHE A 48 -1.88 13.82 0.19
C PHE A 48 -2.46 15.05 -0.50
N ALA A 49 -2.03 15.35 -1.73
CA ALA A 49 -2.60 16.42 -2.54
C ALA A 49 -4.08 16.19 -2.88
N SER A 50 -4.55 14.94 -2.93
CA SER A 50 -5.99 14.63 -3.07
C SER A 50 -6.77 14.67 -1.75
N GLY A 51 -6.18 15.20 -0.67
CA GLY A 51 -6.81 15.33 0.65
C GLY A 51 -6.83 14.06 1.50
N CYS A 52 -6.17 12.98 1.07
CA CYS A 52 -6.14 11.74 1.82
C CYS A 52 -4.95 11.71 2.78
N GLU A 53 -5.15 12.16 4.02
CA GLU A 53 -4.12 12.18 5.07
C GLU A 53 -3.95 10.84 5.82
N SER A 54 -4.68 9.80 5.43
CA SER A 54 -4.57 8.49 6.09
C SER A 54 -3.18 7.88 5.91
N LEU A 55 -2.56 7.51 7.03
CA LEU A 55 -1.27 6.82 7.10
C LEU A 55 -1.40 5.29 6.98
N GLU A 56 -2.64 4.79 6.90
CA GLU A 56 -2.89 3.38 6.72
C GLU A 56 -2.88 3.00 5.25
N ASP A 57 -2.45 1.77 4.96
CA ASP A 57 -2.71 1.21 3.65
C ASP A 57 -4.21 0.99 3.49
N SER A 58 -4.71 1.22 2.27
CA SER A 58 -6.05 0.74 1.94
C SER A 58 -6.09 -0.78 2.16
N PRO A 59 -7.25 -1.33 2.56
CA PRO A 59 -7.42 -2.77 2.67
C PRO A 59 -6.89 -3.43 1.41
N ARG A 60 -6.02 -4.43 1.56
CA ARG A 60 -5.56 -5.20 0.41
C ARG A 60 -6.78 -5.91 -0.16
N THR A 61 -7.28 -5.43 -1.30
CA THR A 61 -8.20 -6.21 -2.12
C THR A 61 -7.40 -7.37 -2.69
N GLY A 62 -7.35 -8.48 -1.95
CA GLY A 62 -6.78 -9.72 -2.46
C GLY A 62 -7.56 -10.23 -3.68
N ARG A 63 -7.03 -11.26 -4.34
CA ARG A 63 -7.83 -12.01 -5.32
C ARG A 63 -9.06 -12.58 -4.56
N PRO A 64 -10.30 -12.31 -4.98
CA PRO A 64 -11.45 -12.97 -4.38
C PRO A 64 -11.31 -14.48 -4.60
N SER A 65 -11.23 -15.26 -3.51
CA SER A 65 -11.26 -16.71 -3.59
C SER A 65 -12.70 -17.17 -3.75
N SER A 66 -13.26 -17.03 -4.95
CA SER A 66 -14.48 -17.76 -5.31
C SER A 66 -14.04 -19.20 -5.60
N PHE A 67 -14.03 -20.02 -4.56
CA PHE A 67 -14.17 -21.46 -4.69
C PHE A 67 -15.50 -21.79 -4.01
N ASP A 68 -16.56 -21.84 -4.82
CA ASP A 68 -17.85 -22.38 -4.40
C ASP A 68 -17.67 -23.87 -4.12
N ASN A 69 -17.33 -24.20 -2.88
CA ASN A 69 -17.24 -25.58 -2.38
C ASN A 69 -18.61 -26.30 -2.36
N GLN A 70 -19.68 -25.61 -2.75
CA GLN A 70 -21.04 -26.16 -2.79
C GLN A 70 -21.34 -26.91 -4.10
N ALA A 71 -20.47 -26.83 -5.12
CA ALA A 71 -20.63 -27.54 -6.40
C ALA A 71 -20.04 -28.97 -6.42
N LEU A 72 -19.41 -29.45 -5.35
CA LEU A 72 -18.73 -30.76 -5.30
C LEU A 72 -19.47 -31.84 -4.49
N LYS A 73 -20.79 -31.72 -4.35
CA LYS A 73 -21.63 -32.80 -3.81
C LYS A 73 -22.73 -33.16 -4.79
N GLU A 74 -22.34 -33.76 -5.91
CA GLU A 74 -23.23 -34.64 -6.66
C GLU A 74 -22.80 -36.09 -6.32
N PRO A 75 -23.72 -36.95 -5.84
CA PRO A 75 -23.38 -38.32 -5.46
C PRO A 75 -23.04 -39.15 -6.71
N VAL A 76 -21.78 -39.60 -6.79
CA VAL A 76 -21.38 -40.71 -7.66
C VAL A 76 -21.97 -42.00 -7.08
N GLU A 77 -23.24 -42.29 -7.37
CA GLU A 77 -23.81 -43.64 -7.29
C GLU A 77 -24.91 -43.77 -8.34
N SER A 78 -24.49 -43.98 -9.59
CA SER A 78 -25.34 -44.53 -10.64
C SER A 78 -24.44 -45.25 -11.64
N ASP A 79 -23.99 -46.45 -11.27
CA ASP A 79 -23.75 -47.48 -12.26
C ASP A 79 -24.49 -48.74 -11.81
N SER A 80 -25.53 -49.07 -12.56
CA SER A 80 -26.28 -50.32 -12.46
C SER A 80 -25.71 -51.27 -13.51
N THR A 81 -25.21 -52.44 -13.10
CA THR A 81 -25.44 -53.75 -13.74
C THR A 81 -25.08 -54.84 -12.76
#